data_AF-A0A6P8UQ17-F1
#
_entry.id   AF-A0A6P8UQ17-F1
#
_cell.length_a   1.000
_cell.length_b   1.000
_cell.length_c   1.000
_cell.angle_alpha   90.00
_cell.angle_beta   90.00
_cell.angle_gamma   90.00
#
_symmetry.space_group_name_H-M   'P 1'
#
loop_
_entity.id
_entity.type
_entity.pdbx_description
1 polymer ?
#
loop_
_entity_poly.entity_id
_entity_poly.type
_entity_poly.pdbx_seq_one_letter_code
_entity_poly.pdbx_strand_id
1 'polypeptide(L)'
;MLRREIGHCDDHPDEQRFQELISVMNHTNDREVIMKKMRDTLEYRQGLVHDPDRSSTVLSVFPRLLDTKGLILQDFSLLFGSETPSKLLEKWPTSFKAKVIQQAEMLTSTPLLKRLLLSAKNQRADEPSLESPEWDSDMASILLLLHLLSPQPAGRKKTQKISVAQAIDHLVVFHKSCRSLDEHLQSHMGISQPYLLALGTSKEAVGNFFILIDKKLIPCEATTSLAAIDC
;
A
#
# COMPACT_ATOMS: atom_id res chain seq x y z
N MET A 1 2.16 -48.64 40.06
CA MET A 1 1.67 -48.17 38.75
C MET A 1 1.93 -46.68 38.65
N LEU A 2 3.02 -46.26 38.01
CA LEU A 2 3.26 -44.86 37.68
C LEU A 2 2.41 -44.49 36.46
N ARG A 3 1.64 -43.42 36.52
CA ARG A 3 0.97 -42.84 35.35
C ARG A 3 1.23 -41.34 35.26
N ARG A 4 2.27 -41.08 34.46
CA ARG A 4 2.50 -39.96 33.53
C ARG A 4 2.13 -38.56 34.00
N GLU A 5 3.20 -37.81 34.28
CA GLU A 5 3.30 -36.36 34.12
C GLU A 5 2.76 -35.93 32.76
N ILE A 6 1.95 -34.87 32.77
CA ILE A 6 1.48 -34.15 31.60
C ILE A 6 2.64 -33.27 31.16
N GLY A 7 3.36 -33.70 30.12
CA GLY A 7 4.35 -32.88 29.44
C GLY A 7 3.67 -31.73 28.69
N HIS A 8 3.90 -30.53 29.16
CA HIS A 8 3.66 -29.26 28.48
C HIS A 8 4.96 -28.79 27.81
N CYS A 9 4.83 -27.94 26.78
CA CYS A 9 5.87 -27.37 25.90
C CYS A 9 6.42 -28.30 24.80
N ASP A 10 5.63 -28.48 23.74
CA ASP A 10 6.20 -28.55 22.40
C ASP A 10 6.44 -27.10 21.90
N ASP A 11 7.34 -26.37 22.56
CA ASP A 11 7.91 -25.16 21.96
C ASP A 11 8.88 -25.63 20.88
N HIS A 12 8.54 -25.39 19.61
CA HIS A 12 9.50 -25.54 18.52
C HIS A 12 10.68 -24.61 18.81
N PRO A 13 11.93 -25.11 18.86
CA PRO A 13 13.12 -24.30 19.19
C PRO A 13 13.31 -23.09 18.26
N ASP A 14 12.72 -23.13 17.07
CA ASP A 14 12.70 -22.01 16.13
C ASP A 14 11.76 -20.87 16.56
N GLU A 15 10.62 -21.16 17.20
CA GLU A 15 9.66 -20.12 17.62
C GLU A 15 10.21 -19.28 18.78
N GLN A 16 10.88 -19.91 19.74
CA GLN A 16 11.54 -19.20 20.85
C GLN A 16 12.64 -18.25 20.32
N ARG A 17 13.43 -18.70 19.35
CA ARG A 17 14.43 -17.86 18.69
C ARG A 17 13.82 -16.64 18.01
N PHE A 18 12.69 -16.80 17.33
CA PHE A 18 12.00 -15.66 16.71
C PHE A 18 11.43 -14.70 17.74
N GLN A 19 10.87 -15.19 18.84
CA GLN A 19 10.38 -14.37 19.95
C GLN A 19 11.49 -13.51 20.56
N GLU A 20 12.70 -14.05 20.73
CA GLU A 20 13.85 -13.28 21.21
C GLU A 20 14.23 -12.15 20.24
N LEU A 21 14.28 -12.43 18.94
CA LEU A 21 14.60 -11.42 17.91
C LEU A 21 13.55 -10.31 17.85
N ILE A 22 12.26 -10.68 17.96
CA ILE A 22 11.13 -9.76 18.02
C ILE A 22 11.20 -8.89 19.28
N SER A 23 11.53 -9.49 20.43
CA SER A 23 11.73 -8.74 21.67
C SER A 23 12.85 -7.72 21.53
N VAL A 24 14.01 -8.12 20.99
CA VAL A 24 15.16 -7.21 20.78
C VAL A 24 14.78 -6.01 19.91
N MET A 25 14.09 -6.21 18.77
CA MET A 25 13.73 -5.10 17.89
C MET A 25 12.66 -4.17 18.50
N ASN A 26 11.78 -4.68 19.36
CA ASN A 26 10.75 -3.86 20.02
C ASN A 26 11.32 -2.98 21.15
N HIS A 27 12.48 -3.33 21.71
CA HIS A 27 13.12 -2.58 22.80
C HIS A 27 14.29 -1.68 22.36
N THR A 28 14.50 -1.47 21.06
CA THR A 28 15.55 -0.59 20.53
C THR A 28 15.00 0.43 19.55
N ASN A 29 15.50 1.67 19.58
CA ASN A 29 15.15 2.70 18.59
C ASN A 29 16.17 2.80 17.44
N ASP A 30 17.17 1.91 17.42
CA ASP A 30 18.15 1.85 16.35
C ASP A 30 17.52 1.24 15.09
N ARG A 31 17.36 2.08 14.05
CA ARG A 31 16.78 1.70 12.76
C ARG A 31 17.55 0.53 12.12
N GLU A 32 18.87 0.50 12.19
CA GLU A 32 19.65 -0.56 11.55
C GLU A 32 19.43 -1.90 12.25
N VAL A 33 19.34 -1.89 13.59
CA VAL A 33 19.01 -3.08 14.39
C VAL A 33 17.58 -3.55 14.09
N ILE A 34 16.60 -2.65 14.05
CA ILE A 34 15.21 -3.00 13.70
C ILE A 34 15.16 -3.63 12.31
N MET A 35 15.74 -2.98 11.30
CA MET A 35 15.76 -3.48 9.93
C MET A 35 16.41 -4.86 9.86
N LYS A 36 17.58 -5.05 10.49
CA LYS A 36 18.27 -6.35 10.54
C LYS A 36 17.41 -7.44 11.18
N LYS A 37 16.82 -7.17 12.35
CA LYS A 37 15.98 -8.16 13.05
C LYS A 37 14.69 -8.47 12.29
N MET A 38 14.15 -7.49 11.57
CA MET A 38 13.01 -7.71 10.68
C MET A 38 13.36 -8.62 9.50
N ARG A 39 14.59 -8.55 8.98
CA ARG A 39 15.10 -9.52 7.98
C ARG A 39 15.28 -10.90 8.58
N ASP A 40 15.92 -10.99 9.75
CA ASP A 40 16.20 -12.24 10.44
C ASP A 40 14.92 -13.02 10.82
N THR A 41 13.76 -12.34 10.85
CA THR A 41 12.45 -12.89 11.22
C THR A 41 11.48 -13.02 10.03
N LEU A 42 11.96 -12.84 8.79
CA LEU A 42 11.14 -12.87 7.57
C LEU A 42 10.34 -14.18 7.44
N GLU A 43 10.99 -15.33 7.65
CA GLU A 43 10.35 -16.64 7.49
C GLU A 43 9.17 -16.83 8.47
N TYR A 44 9.38 -16.51 9.76
CA TYR A 44 8.33 -16.58 10.78
C TYR A 44 7.14 -15.70 10.42
N ARG A 45 7.42 -14.47 9.97
CA ARG A 45 6.39 -13.52 9.58
C ARG A 45 5.67 -13.95 8.31
N GLN A 46 6.35 -14.53 7.32
CA GLN A 46 5.70 -15.13 6.15
C GLN A 46 4.76 -16.25 6.58
N GLY A 47 5.18 -17.12 7.50
CA GLY A 47 4.33 -18.15 8.09
C GLY A 47 3.05 -17.55 8.70
N LEU A 48 3.18 -16.47 9.47
CA LEU A 48 2.02 -15.78 10.06
C LEU A 48 1.11 -15.13 9.02
N VAL A 49 1.66 -14.51 7.97
CA VAL A 49 0.87 -13.85 6.91
C VAL A 49 0.03 -14.86 6.13
N HIS A 50 0.56 -16.06 5.89
CA HIS A 50 -0.14 -17.12 5.15
C HIS A 50 -1.02 -18.01 6.03
N ASP A 51 -1.01 -17.82 7.34
CA ASP A 51 -1.86 -18.53 8.30
C ASP A 51 -3.24 -17.82 8.40
N PRO A 52 -4.34 -18.45 7.97
CA PRO A 52 -5.67 -17.83 8.00
C PRO A 52 -6.14 -17.44 9.40
N ASP A 53 -5.72 -18.19 10.42
CA ASP A 53 -6.15 -17.99 11.81
C ASP A 53 -5.27 -16.96 12.52
N ARG A 54 -4.01 -16.81 12.10
CA ARG A 54 -3.02 -15.92 12.75
C ARG A 54 -2.71 -14.64 11.97
N SER A 55 -3.05 -14.53 10.68
CA SER A 55 -2.71 -13.38 9.82
C SER A 55 -3.13 -12.03 10.40
N SER A 56 -4.28 -11.96 11.07
CA SER A 56 -4.76 -10.75 11.75
C SER A 56 -3.87 -10.26 12.91
N THR A 57 -2.98 -11.13 13.41
CA THR A 57 -2.07 -10.82 14.54
C THR A 57 -0.71 -10.30 14.09
N VAL A 58 -0.41 -10.27 12.78
CA VAL A 58 0.91 -9.86 12.26
C VAL A 58 1.31 -8.48 12.80
N LEU A 59 0.39 -7.51 12.79
CA LEU A 59 0.66 -6.15 13.28
C LEU A 59 0.72 -6.02 14.81
N SER A 60 0.30 -7.02 15.58
CA SER A 60 0.53 -7.07 17.02
C SER A 60 1.83 -7.78 17.37
N VAL A 61 2.22 -8.80 16.60
CA VAL A 61 3.51 -9.51 16.77
C VAL A 61 4.68 -8.64 16.27
N PHE A 62 4.49 -7.90 15.17
CA PHE A 62 5.48 -7.00 14.57
C PHE A 62 5.04 -5.53 14.62
N PRO A 63 4.96 -4.92 15.82
CA PRO A 63 4.49 -3.54 15.96
C PRO A 63 5.40 -2.53 15.27
N ARG A 64 6.68 -2.85 15.03
CA ARG A 64 7.62 -2.01 14.27
C ARG A 64 7.18 -1.72 12.83
N LEU A 65 6.31 -2.54 12.25
CA LEU A 65 5.66 -2.24 10.96
C LEU A 65 4.85 -0.93 10.99
N LEU A 66 4.43 -0.46 12.17
CA LEU A 66 3.58 0.73 12.32
C LEU A 66 4.38 2.02 12.50
N ASP A 67 5.65 1.94 12.87
CA ASP A 67 6.47 3.10 13.23
C ASP A 67 7.77 3.23 12.42
N THR A 68 8.19 2.17 11.73
CA THR A 68 9.47 2.12 11.02
C THR A 68 9.24 2.03 9.51
N LYS A 69 9.52 3.13 8.80
CA LYS A 69 9.46 3.20 7.33
C LYS A 69 10.39 2.17 6.68
N GLY A 70 9.98 1.61 5.54
CA GLY A 70 10.82 0.79 4.68
C GLY A 70 10.86 -0.71 5.01
N LEU A 71 10.19 -1.15 6.09
CA LEU A 71 10.13 -2.58 6.43
C LEU A 71 9.34 -3.39 5.39
N ILE A 72 8.23 -2.85 4.86
CA ILE A 72 7.47 -3.51 3.78
C ILE A 72 8.31 -3.64 2.51
N LEU A 73 8.96 -2.55 2.09
CA LEU A 73 9.82 -2.54 0.90
C LEU A 73 11.00 -3.51 1.04
N GLN A 74 11.57 -3.62 2.24
CA GLN A 74 12.59 -4.61 2.55
C GLN A 74 12.07 -6.04 2.34
N ASP A 75 10.89 -6.35 2.85
CA ASP A 75 10.32 -7.69 2.71
C ASP A 75 10.00 -8.01 1.26
N PHE A 76 9.40 -7.06 0.55
CA PHE A 76 9.15 -7.18 -0.88
C PHE A 76 10.44 -7.46 -1.65
N SER A 77 11.52 -6.74 -1.34
CA SER A 77 12.84 -6.95 -1.95
C SER A 77 13.43 -8.33 -1.62
N LEU A 78 13.20 -8.85 -0.42
CA LEU A 78 13.70 -10.17 -0.01
C LEU A 78 12.91 -11.32 -0.65
N LEU A 79 11.61 -11.13 -0.86
CA LEU A 79 10.73 -12.15 -1.45
C LEU A 79 10.86 -12.22 -2.97
N PHE A 80 11.00 -11.07 -3.63
CA PHE A 80 10.94 -10.96 -5.10
C PHE A 80 12.29 -10.58 -5.74
N GLY A 81 13.33 -10.39 -4.93
CA GLY A 81 14.64 -9.93 -5.37
C GLY A 81 14.70 -8.43 -5.61
N SER A 82 15.88 -7.83 -5.46
CA SER A 82 16.08 -6.37 -5.55
C SER A 82 15.84 -5.78 -6.94
N GLU A 83 15.80 -6.60 -8.00
CA GLU A 83 15.54 -6.14 -9.37
C GLU A 83 14.06 -5.99 -9.70
N THR A 84 13.17 -6.64 -8.95
CA THR A 84 11.73 -6.59 -9.24
C THR A 84 11.11 -5.22 -8.91
N PRO A 85 11.38 -4.61 -7.74
CA PRO A 85 10.85 -3.28 -7.41
C PRO A 85 11.34 -2.20 -8.39
N SER A 86 12.60 -2.23 -8.82
CA SER A 86 13.13 -1.12 -9.63
C SER A 86 12.56 -1.05 -11.05
N LYS A 87 12.06 -2.16 -11.60
CA LYS A 87 11.63 -2.24 -13.02
C LYS A 87 10.50 -1.28 -13.37
N LEU A 88 9.51 -1.13 -12.49
CA LEU A 88 8.41 -0.20 -12.74
C LEU A 88 8.95 1.24 -12.71
N LEU A 89 9.70 1.58 -11.67
CA LEU A 89 10.30 2.91 -11.48
C LEU A 89 11.20 3.33 -12.65
N GLU A 90 12.00 2.40 -13.19
CA GLU A 90 12.89 2.63 -14.32
C GLU A 90 12.14 2.84 -15.65
N LYS A 91 11.12 2.01 -15.92
CA LYS A 91 10.40 2.01 -17.20
C LYS A 91 9.23 2.99 -17.25
N TRP A 92 8.75 3.45 -16.10
CA TRP A 92 7.62 4.35 -16.01
C TRP A 92 7.83 5.69 -16.73
N PRO A 93 8.86 6.50 -16.40
CA PRO A 93 9.07 7.80 -17.05
C PRO A 93 9.49 7.66 -18.53
N THR A 94 10.11 6.53 -18.90
CA THR A 94 10.69 6.34 -20.24
C THR A 94 9.74 5.71 -21.24
N SER A 95 8.76 4.90 -20.80
CA SER A 95 7.87 4.18 -21.72
C SER A 95 6.45 4.03 -21.23
N PHE A 96 6.23 3.55 -20.00
CA PHE A 96 4.89 3.10 -19.60
C PHE A 96 3.91 4.25 -19.47
N LYS A 97 4.31 5.36 -18.82
CA LYS A 97 3.42 6.51 -18.62
C LYS A 97 2.84 7.05 -19.92
N ALA A 98 3.70 7.27 -20.93
CA ALA A 98 3.28 7.76 -22.24
C ALA A 98 2.32 6.79 -22.94
N LYS A 99 2.57 5.48 -22.86
CA LYS A 99 1.68 4.44 -23.42
C LYS A 99 0.33 4.43 -22.72
N VAL A 100 0.29 4.55 -21.39
CA VAL A 100 -0.96 4.59 -20.62
C VAL A 100 -1.81 5.79 -21.03
N ILE A 101 -1.20 6.98 -21.13
CA ILE A 101 -1.89 8.19 -21.58
C ILE A 101 -2.44 7.99 -23.00
N GLN A 102 -1.62 7.51 -23.94
CA GLN A 102 -2.04 7.27 -25.32
C GLN A 102 -3.22 6.30 -25.42
N GLN A 103 -3.20 5.21 -24.64
CA GLN A 103 -4.31 4.25 -24.64
C GLN A 103 -5.58 4.86 -24.03
N ALA A 104 -5.45 5.65 -22.97
CA ALA A 104 -6.59 6.30 -22.32
C ALA A 104 -7.26 7.37 -23.20
N GLU A 105 -6.51 8.05 -24.07
CA GLU A 105 -7.05 9.01 -25.04
C GLU A 105 -8.01 8.38 -26.07
N MET A 106 -7.85 7.08 -26.35
CA MET A 106 -8.71 6.36 -27.29
C MET A 106 -10.04 5.92 -26.68
N LEU A 107 -10.21 6.09 -25.37
CA LEU A 107 -11.43 5.68 -24.67
C LEU A 107 -12.57 6.69 -24.86
N THR A 108 -13.80 6.22 -24.64
CA THR A 108 -14.97 7.10 -24.61
C THR A 108 -14.81 8.16 -23.52
N SER A 109 -14.91 9.42 -23.92
CA SER A 109 -14.64 10.54 -23.04
C SER A 109 -15.68 10.67 -21.93
N THR A 110 -15.23 10.77 -20.69
CA THR A 110 -16.06 11.05 -19.50
C THR A 110 -15.44 12.20 -18.69
N PRO A 111 -16.20 12.92 -17.85
CA PRO A 111 -15.65 14.01 -17.04
C PRO A 111 -14.45 13.59 -16.17
N LEU A 112 -14.54 12.42 -15.54
CA LEU A 112 -13.45 11.85 -14.74
C LEU A 112 -12.21 11.55 -15.60
N LEU A 113 -12.40 10.89 -16.76
CA LEU A 113 -11.30 10.56 -17.66
C LEU A 113 -10.60 11.82 -18.19
N LYS A 114 -11.36 12.85 -18.58
CA LYS A 114 -10.81 14.13 -19.06
C LYS A 114 -9.91 14.79 -18.01
N ARG A 115 -10.39 14.84 -16.77
CA ARG A 115 -9.65 15.36 -15.62
C ARG A 115 -8.34 14.61 -15.40
N LEU A 116 -8.40 13.28 -15.30
CA LEU A 116 -7.19 12.46 -15.14
C LEU A 116 -6.20 12.62 -16.30
N LEU A 117 -6.67 12.72 -17.55
CA LEU A 117 -5.81 12.96 -18.72
C LEU A 117 -5.12 14.33 -18.67
N LEU A 118 -5.81 15.37 -18.20
CA LEU A 118 -5.22 16.71 -18.02
C LEU A 118 -4.09 16.68 -16.99
N SER A 119 -4.35 16.13 -15.79
CA SER A 119 -3.33 16.04 -14.74
C SER A 119 -2.18 15.11 -15.15
N ALA A 120 -2.47 13.98 -15.79
CA ALA A 120 -1.46 13.06 -16.31
C ALA A 120 -0.48 13.73 -17.30
N LYS A 121 -0.97 14.67 -18.11
CA LYS A 121 -0.16 15.44 -19.07
C LYS A 121 0.45 16.72 -18.50
N ASN A 122 0.21 17.04 -17.22
CA ASN A 122 0.52 18.35 -16.63
C ASN A 122 -0.10 19.53 -17.40
N GLN A 123 -1.25 19.31 -18.06
CA GLN A 123 -1.97 20.36 -18.75
C GLN A 123 -2.90 21.04 -17.75
N ARG A 124 -2.60 22.29 -17.41
CA ARG A 124 -3.53 23.09 -16.62
C ARG A 124 -4.72 23.44 -17.51
N ALA A 125 -5.93 23.21 -17.02
CA ALA A 125 -7.10 23.77 -17.65
C ALA A 125 -7.00 25.30 -17.55
N ASP A 126 -7.12 26.00 -18.68
CA ASP A 126 -7.33 27.46 -18.72
C ASP A 126 -8.73 27.85 -18.19
N GLU A 127 -9.54 26.86 -17.80
CA GLU A 127 -10.89 26.98 -17.26
C GLU A 127 -10.86 27.09 -15.73
N PRO A 128 -11.33 28.20 -15.14
CA PRO A 128 -11.34 28.43 -13.68
C PRO A 128 -12.42 27.64 -12.93
N SER A 129 -12.99 26.59 -13.53
CA SER A 129 -14.27 26.00 -13.10
C SER A 129 -14.18 24.58 -12.50
N LEU A 130 -12.99 23.98 -12.36
CA LEU A 130 -12.85 22.70 -11.66
C LEU A 130 -12.48 22.93 -10.19
N GLU A 131 -13.47 22.80 -9.31
CA GLU A 131 -13.29 22.75 -7.86
C GLU A 131 -12.55 21.46 -7.44
N SER A 132 -11.22 21.46 -7.55
CA SER A 132 -10.24 20.77 -6.68
C SER A 132 -8.89 20.64 -7.41
N PRO A 133 -7.74 20.77 -6.72
CA PRO A 133 -6.46 20.34 -7.27
C PRO A 133 -6.51 18.83 -7.53
N GLU A 134 -6.03 18.43 -8.70
CA GLU A 134 -6.07 17.04 -9.15
C GLU A 134 -4.88 16.24 -8.59
N TRP A 135 -4.81 14.95 -8.89
CA TRP A 135 -3.64 14.16 -8.53
C TRP A 135 -2.42 14.62 -9.33
N ASP A 136 -1.21 14.43 -8.77
CA ASP A 136 0.01 14.62 -9.55
C ASP A 136 0.02 13.74 -10.81
N SER A 137 0.88 14.10 -11.75
CA SER A 137 0.91 13.47 -13.07
C SER A 137 1.19 11.97 -13.04
N ASP A 138 1.96 11.46 -12.07
CA ASP A 138 2.21 10.02 -11.94
C ASP A 138 1.00 9.31 -11.37
N MET A 139 0.45 9.79 -10.26
CA MET A 139 -0.76 9.22 -9.67
C MET A 139 -1.92 9.25 -10.67
N ALA A 140 -2.16 10.39 -11.35
CA ALA A 140 -3.20 10.49 -12.36
C ALA A 140 -3.00 9.47 -13.50
N SER A 141 -1.76 9.29 -13.96
CA SER A 141 -1.43 8.29 -14.98
C SER A 141 -1.66 6.86 -14.49
N ILE A 142 -1.38 6.55 -13.22
CA ILE A 142 -1.69 5.24 -12.63
C ILE A 142 -3.20 5.04 -12.56
N LEU A 143 -3.97 6.05 -12.15
CA LEU A 143 -5.43 5.95 -12.08
C LEU A 143 -6.09 5.77 -13.46
N LEU A 144 -5.45 6.23 -14.55
CA LEU A 144 -5.91 5.93 -15.92
C LEU A 144 -5.90 4.42 -16.23
N LEU A 145 -5.04 3.63 -15.58
CA LEU A 145 -5.04 2.18 -15.75
C LEU A 145 -6.39 1.57 -15.37
N LEU A 146 -7.09 2.11 -14.37
CA LEU A 146 -8.41 1.61 -13.97
C LEU A 146 -9.47 1.76 -15.08
N HIS A 147 -9.29 2.71 -16.00
CA HIS A 147 -10.13 2.83 -17.21
C HIS A 147 -9.74 1.83 -18.31
N LEU A 148 -8.48 1.39 -18.33
CA LEU A 148 -7.93 0.49 -19.34
C LEU A 148 -8.11 -1.00 -18.97
N LEU A 149 -8.20 -1.30 -17.68
CA LEU A 149 -8.52 -2.63 -17.20
C LEU A 149 -9.96 -2.97 -17.61
N SER A 150 -10.11 -3.88 -18.58
CA SER A 150 -11.42 -4.37 -18.99
C SER A 150 -12.14 -4.98 -17.78
N PRO A 151 -13.45 -4.75 -17.58
CA PRO A 151 -14.20 -5.48 -16.57
C PRO A 151 -14.08 -6.98 -16.89
N GLN A 152 -13.48 -7.74 -15.96
CA GLN A 152 -13.19 -9.16 -16.13
C GLN A 152 -14.45 -9.88 -16.67
N PRO A 153 -14.32 -10.77 -17.67
CA PRO A 153 -15.46 -11.54 -18.18
C PRO A 153 -16.09 -12.29 -17.01
N ALA A 154 -17.41 -12.14 -16.85
CA ALA A 154 -18.15 -12.64 -15.70
C ALA A 154 -18.08 -14.17 -15.59
N GLY A 155 -17.08 -14.69 -14.87
CA GLY A 155 -17.04 -16.09 -14.47
C GLY A 155 -18.00 -16.33 -13.30
N ARG A 156 -19.15 -16.97 -13.58
CA ARG A 156 -20.16 -17.61 -12.67
C ARG A 156 -20.62 -16.92 -11.38
N LYS A 157 -20.05 -15.81 -10.93
CA LYS A 157 -20.48 -15.03 -9.77
C LYS A 157 -20.74 -13.61 -10.26
N LYS A 158 -21.99 -13.15 -10.14
CA LYS A 158 -22.36 -11.75 -10.39
C LYS A 158 -21.76 -10.89 -9.28
N THR A 159 -20.46 -10.61 -9.35
CA THR A 159 -19.87 -9.53 -8.56
C THR A 159 -20.43 -8.20 -9.09
N GLN A 160 -20.90 -7.35 -8.18
CA GLN A 160 -21.39 -6.02 -8.51
C GLN A 160 -20.29 -5.26 -9.23
N LYS A 161 -20.56 -4.79 -10.46
CA LYS A 161 -19.61 -3.97 -11.21
C LYS A 161 -19.50 -2.62 -10.50
N ILE A 162 -18.36 -2.36 -9.84
CA ILE A 162 -18.05 -1.04 -9.29
C ILE A 162 -17.67 -0.11 -10.43
N SER A 163 -17.96 1.18 -10.27
CA SER A 163 -17.51 2.22 -11.20
C SER A 163 -16.01 2.49 -11.04
N VAL A 164 -15.38 3.08 -12.05
CA VAL A 164 -13.97 3.51 -11.96
C VAL A 164 -13.76 4.52 -10.82
N ALA A 165 -14.72 5.41 -10.59
CA ALA A 165 -14.66 6.36 -9.47
C ALA A 165 -14.58 5.62 -8.12
N GLN A 166 -15.44 4.62 -7.91
CA GLN A 166 -15.38 3.79 -6.70
C GLN A 166 -14.08 2.98 -6.60
N ALA A 167 -13.56 2.50 -7.73
CA ALA A 167 -12.27 1.81 -7.75
C ALA A 167 -11.10 2.73 -7.33
N ILE A 168 -11.14 4.01 -7.75
CA ILE A 168 -10.17 5.02 -7.29
C ILE A 168 -10.28 5.22 -5.78
N ASP A 169 -11.50 5.41 -5.26
CA ASP A 169 -11.75 5.62 -3.83
C ASP A 169 -11.32 4.43 -2.96
N HIS A 170 -11.33 3.21 -3.52
CA HIS A 170 -10.83 2.01 -2.87
C HIS A 170 -9.30 1.85 -2.99
N LEU A 171 -8.67 2.50 -3.96
CA LEU A 171 -7.23 2.39 -4.19
C LEU A 171 -6.45 3.44 -3.39
N VAL A 172 -6.86 4.69 -3.46
CA VAL A 172 -6.12 5.82 -2.88
C VAL A 172 -7.04 6.90 -2.32
N VAL A 173 -6.75 7.33 -1.10
CA VAL A 173 -7.48 8.40 -0.41
C VAL A 173 -6.53 9.53 -0.06
N PHE A 174 -6.91 10.76 -0.39
CA PHE A 174 -6.13 11.95 -0.04
C PHE A 174 -6.50 12.44 1.36
N HIS A 175 -5.49 12.70 2.19
CA HIS A 175 -5.64 13.37 3.47
C HIS A 175 -4.82 14.65 3.50
N LYS A 176 -5.44 15.76 3.92
CA LYS A 176 -4.77 17.05 4.00
C LYS A 176 -3.91 17.11 5.27
N SER A 177 -2.63 17.44 5.16
CA SER A 177 -1.66 17.39 6.27
C SER A 177 -2.00 18.24 7.50
N CYS A 178 -2.90 19.21 7.39
CA CYS A 178 -3.36 20.04 8.51
C CYS A 178 -4.55 19.43 9.29
N ARG A 179 -5.00 18.22 8.95
CA ARG A 179 -6.10 17.53 9.61
C ARG A 179 -5.59 16.34 10.42
N SER A 180 -6.29 15.99 11.50
CA SER A 180 -5.93 14.84 12.32
C SER A 180 -6.07 13.54 11.52
N LEU A 181 -5.09 12.64 11.65
CA LEU A 181 -5.20 11.28 11.10
C LEU A 181 -6.25 10.46 11.85
N ASP A 182 -6.47 10.73 13.14
CA ASP A 182 -7.50 10.02 13.92
C ASP A 182 -8.91 10.33 13.42
N GLU A 183 -9.16 11.58 13.02
CA GLU A 183 -10.42 11.99 12.37
C GLU A 183 -10.62 11.23 11.05
N HIS A 184 -9.55 10.99 10.29
CA HIS A 184 -9.60 10.18 9.07
C HIS A 184 -10.04 8.75 9.36
N LEU A 185 -9.40 8.10 10.35
CA LEU A 185 -9.68 6.72 10.73
C LEU A 185 -11.12 6.52 11.20
N GLN A 186 -11.70 7.53 11.87
CA GLN A 186 -13.08 7.49 12.33
C GLN A 186 -14.09 7.71 11.19
N SER A 187 -13.78 8.62 10.25
CA SER A 187 -14.69 9.00 9.16
C SER A 187 -14.74 8.00 7.99
N HIS A 188 -13.68 7.20 7.79
CA HIS A 188 -13.55 6.30 6.63
C HIS A 188 -13.79 4.82 6.97
N MET A 189 -14.56 4.54 8.04
CA MET A 189 -14.90 3.18 8.48
C MET A 189 -15.64 2.32 7.43
N GLY A 190 -16.17 2.94 6.36
CA GLY A 190 -16.90 2.25 5.28
C GLY A 190 -16.07 1.90 4.04
N ILE A 191 -14.81 2.35 3.95
CA ILE A 191 -13.95 2.04 2.79
C ILE A 191 -13.31 0.67 3.00
N SER A 192 -13.34 -0.17 1.95
CA SER A 192 -12.67 -1.46 1.97
C SER A 192 -11.15 -1.27 2.09
N GLN A 193 -10.54 -1.96 3.06
CA GLN A 193 -9.09 -2.01 3.22
C GLN A 193 -8.53 -3.26 2.51
N PRO A 194 -7.25 -3.24 2.08
CA PRO A 194 -6.29 -2.15 2.23
C PRO A 194 -6.46 -1.04 1.19
N TYR A 195 -6.01 0.18 1.52
CA TYR A 195 -5.90 1.29 0.56
C TYR A 195 -4.71 2.20 0.89
N LEU A 196 -4.24 2.96 -0.10
CA LEU A 196 -3.15 3.92 0.05
C LEU A 196 -3.68 5.27 0.57
N LEU A 197 -3.19 5.75 1.70
CA LEU A 197 -3.45 7.09 2.22
C LEU A 197 -2.34 8.04 1.79
N ALA A 198 -2.70 9.01 0.95
CA ALA A 198 -1.79 10.02 0.41
C ALA A 198 -1.89 11.31 1.24
N LEU A 199 -0.85 11.62 2.01
CA LEU A 199 -0.79 12.77 2.91
C LEU A 199 -0.06 13.95 2.26
N GLY A 200 -0.75 15.08 2.08
CA GLY A 200 -0.20 16.25 1.39
C GLY A 200 -0.92 17.57 1.67
N THR A 201 -0.38 18.66 1.13
CA THR A 201 -1.05 19.97 1.18
C THR A 201 -2.17 20.07 0.15
N SER A 202 -2.01 19.38 -0.98
CA SER A 202 -2.99 19.14 -2.04
C SER A 202 -2.75 17.75 -2.67
N LYS A 203 -3.67 17.28 -3.52
CA LYS A 203 -3.50 16.03 -4.29
C LYS A 203 -2.32 16.07 -5.28
N GLU A 204 -1.90 17.26 -5.68
CA GLU A 204 -0.71 17.48 -6.53
C GLU A 204 0.60 17.51 -5.71
N ALA A 205 0.49 17.79 -4.41
CA ALA A 205 1.61 18.00 -3.50
C ALA A 205 1.51 17.05 -2.29
N VAL A 206 1.55 15.76 -2.59
CA VAL A 206 1.64 14.67 -1.60
C VAL A 206 3.11 14.44 -1.25
N GLY A 207 3.40 14.29 0.04
CA GLY A 207 4.78 14.08 0.53
C GLY A 207 4.97 12.82 1.36
N ASN A 208 3.89 12.22 1.86
CA ASN A 208 3.95 10.98 2.63
C ASN A 208 2.82 10.05 2.22
N PHE A 209 3.08 8.76 2.34
CA PHE A 209 2.12 7.72 2.04
C PHE A 209 2.05 6.71 3.18
N PHE A 210 0.86 6.15 3.39
CA PHE A 210 0.62 5.07 4.34
C PHE A 210 -0.25 4.02 3.68
N ILE A 211 -0.07 2.76 4.03
CA ILE A 211 -1.04 1.70 3.74
C ILE A 211 -1.97 1.64 4.95
N LEU A 212 -3.28 1.85 4.75
CA LEU A 212 -4.26 1.58 5.78
C LEU A 212 -4.71 0.12 5.67
N ILE A 213 -4.48 -0.65 6.73
CA ILE A 213 -4.96 -2.03 6.87
C ILE A 213 -5.27 -2.31 8.35
N ASP A 214 -6.35 -3.04 8.62
CA ASP A 214 -6.87 -3.29 9.98
C ASP A 214 -6.98 -2.03 10.85
N LYS A 215 -7.37 -0.90 10.23
CA LYS A 215 -7.47 0.44 10.85
C LYS A 215 -6.13 0.95 11.42
N LYS A 216 -5.02 0.37 10.99
CA LYS A 216 -3.66 0.77 11.34
C LYS A 216 -2.96 1.35 10.12
N LEU A 217 -2.14 2.37 10.36
CA LEU A 217 -1.34 3.02 9.33
C LEU A 217 0.05 2.40 9.31
N ILE A 218 0.43 1.83 8.18
CA ILE A 218 1.79 1.35 7.91
C ILE A 218 2.51 2.42 7.09
N PRO A 219 3.58 3.06 7.61
CA PRO A 219 4.25 4.14 6.94
C PRO A 219 5.11 3.64 5.76
N CYS A 220 4.90 4.23 4.58
CA CYS A 220 5.72 3.96 3.41
C CYS A 220 7.04 4.76 3.47
N GLU A 221 8.11 4.22 2.87
CA GLU A 221 9.35 4.96 2.65
C GLU A 221 9.24 5.92 1.45
N ALA A 222 8.35 5.64 0.52
CA ALA A 222 8.10 6.45 -0.66
C ALA A 222 7.69 7.90 -0.35
N THR A 223 8.22 8.81 -1.16
CA THR A 223 7.88 10.24 -1.17
C THR A 223 7.22 10.69 -2.47
N THR A 224 7.11 9.79 -3.45
CA THR A 224 6.44 10.02 -4.73
C THR A 224 5.31 9.02 -4.93
N SER A 225 4.30 9.42 -5.69
CA SER A 225 3.13 8.59 -5.99
C SER A 225 3.51 7.27 -6.68
N LEU A 226 4.45 7.32 -7.60
CA LEU A 226 4.92 6.12 -8.30
C LEU A 226 5.61 5.15 -7.33
N ALA A 227 6.52 5.64 -6.49
CA ALA A 227 7.21 4.79 -5.51
C ALA A 227 6.24 4.21 -4.47
N ALA A 228 5.20 4.96 -4.10
CA ALA A 228 4.21 4.49 -3.12
C ALA A 228 3.31 3.37 -3.67
N ILE A 229 3.05 3.36 -4.97
CA ILE A 229 2.29 2.30 -5.64
C ILE A 229 3.15 1.04 -5.86
N ASP A 230 4.45 1.21 -5.96
CA ASP A 230 5.43 0.13 -6.14
C ASP A 230 5.92 -0.50 -4.80
N CYS A 231 5.56 0.10 -3.66
CA CYS A 231 5.94 -0.34 -2.32
C CYS A 231 5.22 -1.62 -1.84
#